data_AF-A0A0R1XZ89-F1
#
_entry.id   AF-A0A0R1XZ89-F1
#
_cell.length_a   1.000
_cell.length_b   1.000
_cell.length_c   1.000
_cell.angle_alpha   90.00
_cell.angle_beta   90.00
_cell.angle_gamma   90.00
#
_symmetry.space_group_name_H-M   'P 1'
#
loop_
_entity.id
_entity.type
_entity.pdbx_description
1 polymer ?
#
loop_
_entity_poly.entity_id
_entity_poly.type
_entity_poly.pdbx_seq_one_letter_code
_entity_poly.pdbx_strand_id
1 'polypeptide(L)' 'MFYMAKTTAYLQSLLDNAKDGDQYQWLEAYTGDPYHYLQIKHNCGNVFELRPIDFEQGKRCDIHAHCGENIW' A
#
# COMPACT_ATOMS: atom_id res chain seq x y z
N MET A 1 -4.53 -0.50 25.30
CA MET A 1 -5.20 -1.03 24.10
C MET A 1 -4.15 -1.14 23.00
N PHE A 2 -3.57 -2.32 22.73
CA PHE A 2 -2.41 -2.46 21.81
C PHE A 2 -2.53 -3.68 20.88
N TYR A 3 -3.76 -4.09 20.53
CA TYR A 3 -3.99 -5.29 19.71
C TYR A 3 -3.94 -5.03 18.19
N MET A 4 -3.62 -3.81 17.73
CA MET A 4 -3.43 -3.47 16.31
C MET A 4 -1.97 -3.54 15.84
N ALA A 5 -1.00 -3.73 16.73
CA ALA A 5 0.42 -3.52 16.42
C ALA A 5 1.14 -4.69 15.72
N LYS A 6 0.57 -5.91 15.69
CA LYS A 6 1.28 -7.08 15.14
C LYS A 6 0.90 -7.43 13.69
N THR A 7 -0.33 -7.19 13.25
CA THR A 7 -0.75 -7.44 11.85
C THR A 7 -0.38 -6.31 10.90
N THR A 8 -0.19 -5.10 11.43
CA THR A 8 0.35 -3.93 10.73
C THR A 8 1.84 -4.07 10.38
N ALA A 9 2.61 -4.91 11.07
CA ALA A 9 4.06 -5.01 10.90
C ALA A 9 4.49 -5.51 9.50
N TYR A 10 3.78 -6.49 8.93
CA TYR A 10 4.09 -6.99 7.59
C TYR A 10 3.80 -5.94 6.52
N LEU A 11 2.59 -5.38 6.53
CA LEU A 11 2.19 -4.33 5.58
C LEU A 11 3.10 -3.10 5.68
N GLN A 12 3.48 -2.71 6.90
CA GLN A 12 4.45 -1.63 7.11
C GLN A 12 5.81 -1.99 6.53
N SER A 13 6.30 -3.22 6.72
CA SER A 13 7.58 -3.65 6.14
C SER A 13 7.59 -3.59 4.60
N LEU A 14 6.46 -3.85 3.94
CA LEU A 14 6.33 -3.68 2.50
C LEU A 14 6.51 -2.22 2.08
N LEU A 15 5.91 -1.29 2.83
CA LEU A 15 6.06 0.15 2.60
C LEU A 15 7.50 0.58 2.87
N ASP A 16 8.10 0.16 3.98
CA ASP A 16 9.47 0.53 4.36
C ASP A 16 10.51 0.03 3.35
N ASN A 17 10.28 -1.13 2.72
CA ASN A 17 11.14 -1.70 1.69
C ASN A 17 10.94 -1.07 0.30
N ALA A 18 9.82 -0.37 0.09
CA ALA A 18 9.54 0.32 -1.17
C ALA A 18 10.11 1.75 -1.15
N LYS A 19 10.82 2.13 -2.22
CA LYS A 19 11.39 3.48 -2.36
C LYS A 19 10.34 4.59 -2.23
N ASP A 20 9.13 4.32 -2.67
CA ASP A 20 7.97 5.21 -2.69
C ASP A 20 6.90 4.82 -1.66
N GLY A 21 7.21 3.93 -0.71
CA GLY A 21 6.23 3.40 0.23
C GLY A 21 5.71 4.42 1.24
N ASP A 22 6.44 5.49 1.50
CA ASP A 22 6.00 6.65 2.29
C ASP A 22 4.80 7.39 1.68
N GLN A 23 4.52 7.13 0.40
CA GLN A 23 3.37 7.69 -0.31
C GLN A 23 2.10 6.85 -0.22
N TYR A 24 2.17 5.69 0.43
CA TYR A 24 1.08 4.73 0.50
C TYR A 24 0.66 4.46 1.95
N GLN A 25 -0.62 4.11 2.11
CA GLN A 25 -1.18 3.71 3.39
C GLN A 25 -2.18 2.57 3.18
N TRP A 26 -1.92 1.43 3.83
CA TRP A 26 -2.91 0.35 3.92
C TRP A 26 -4.05 0.77 4.85
N LEU A 27 -5.29 0.59 4.41
CA LEU A 27 -6.50 0.97 5.16
C LEU A 27 -7.13 -0.21 5.89
N GLU A 28 -6.67 -1.43 5.61
CA GLU A 28 -7.18 -2.67 6.19
C GLU A 28 -6.08 -3.44 6.93
N ALA A 29 -6.50 -4.30 7.85
CA ALA A 29 -5.59 -5.16 8.58
C ALA A 29 -5.18 -6.37 7.74
N TYR A 30 -3.91 -6.77 7.84
CA TYR A 30 -3.45 -7.99 7.21
C TYR A 30 -4.07 -9.23 7.86
N THR A 31 -4.68 -10.08 7.05
CA THR A 31 -5.33 -11.32 7.49
C THR A 31 -4.40 -12.54 7.50
N GLY A 32 -3.16 -12.40 7.00
CA GLY A 32 -2.20 -13.49 6.89
C GLY A 32 -2.06 -14.08 5.48
N ASP A 33 -2.90 -13.65 4.53
CA ASP A 33 -2.86 -14.08 3.14
C ASP A 33 -2.36 -12.94 2.21
N PRO A 34 -1.19 -13.08 1.58
CA PRO A 34 -0.63 -12.03 0.71
C PRO A 34 -1.32 -11.95 -0.67
N TYR A 35 -2.19 -12.90 -1.00
CA TYR A 35 -2.96 -12.92 -2.25
C TYR A 35 -4.36 -12.31 -2.10
N HIS A 36 -4.78 -11.96 -0.89
CA HIS A 36 -6.04 -11.27 -0.67
C HIS A 36 -5.92 -9.78 -1.03
N TYR A 37 -6.99 -9.23 -1.62
CA TYR A 37 -7.05 -7.80 -1.90
C TYR A 37 -7.27 -7.03 -0.61
N LEU A 38 -6.49 -5.96 -0.45
CA LEU A 38 -6.66 -5.02 0.63
C LEU A 38 -6.78 -3.61 0.07
N GLN A 39 -7.52 -2.75 0.76
CA GLN A 39 -7.61 -1.34 0.42
C GLN A 39 -6.30 -0.62 0.76
N ILE A 40 -5.76 0.07 -0.24
CA ILE A 40 -4.59 0.92 -0.13
C ILE A 40 -4.91 2.31 -0.67
N LYS A 41 -4.40 3.33 0.01
CA LYS A 41 -4.47 4.72 -0.41
C LYS A 41 -3.11 5.18 -0.88
N HIS A 42 -3.06 5.91 -1.99
CA HIS A 42 -1.89 6.70 -2.39
C HIS A 42 -2.10 8.18 -2.08
N ASN A 43 -1.02 8.92 -1.87
CA ASN A 43 -1.07 10.36 -1.58
C ASN A 43 -1.70 11.22 -2.69
N CYS A 44 -1.90 10.70 -3.90
CA CYS A 44 -2.74 11.36 -4.91
C CYS A 44 -4.23 11.44 -4.55
N GLY A 45 -4.65 10.79 -3.46
CA GLY A 45 -6.03 10.78 -2.97
C GLY A 45 -6.83 9.55 -3.41
N ASN A 46 -6.30 8.74 -4.32
CA ASN A 46 -6.96 7.54 -4.79
C ASN A 46 -6.89 6.40 -3.75
N VAL A 47 -8.00 5.69 -3.59
CA VAL A 47 -8.13 4.47 -2.78
C VAL A 47 -8.52 3.35 -3.71
N PHE A 48 -7.76 2.26 -3.69
CA PHE A 48 -7.96 1.13 -4.58
C PHE A 48 -7.57 -0.17 -3.89
N GLU A 49 -7.98 -1.28 -4.48
CA GLU A 49 -7.66 -2.62 -3.97
C GLU A 49 -6.34 -3.10 -4.58
N LEU A 50 -5.44 -3.55 -3.73
CA LEU A 50 -4.15 -4.11 -4.13
C LEU A 50 -3.79 -5.29 -3.24
N ARG A 51 -3.18 -6.32 -3.82
CA ARG A 51 -2.65 -7.44 -3.04
C ARG A 51 -1.28 -7.07 -2.47
N PRO A 52 -0.95 -7.45 -1.23
CA PRO A 52 0.39 -7.24 -0.68
C PRO A 52 1.51 -7.77 -1.59
N ILE A 53 1.33 -8.97 -2.18
CA ILE A 53 2.32 -9.55 -3.11
C ILE A 53 2.48 -8.74 -4.40
N ASP A 54 1.41 -8.12 -4.89
CA ASP A 54 1.47 -7.27 -6.08
C ASP A 54 2.25 -5.99 -5.78
N PHE A 55 2.05 -5.40 -4.60
CA PHE A 55 2.80 -4.24 -4.16
C PHE A 55 4.29 -4.57 -4.00
N GLU A 56 4.62 -5.71 -3.40
CA GLU A 56 6.00 -6.21 -3.30
C GLU A 56 6.65 -6.40 -4.67
N GLN A 57 5.89 -6.89 -5.66
CA GLN A 57 6.33 -7.05 -7.05
C GLN A 57 6.43 -5.74 -7.84
N GLY A 58 6.11 -4.60 -7.23
CA GLY A 58 6.25 -3.28 -7.84
C GLY A 58 4.98 -2.74 -8.51
N LYS A 59 3.81 -3.36 -8.34
CA LYS A 59 2.56 -2.74 -8.77
C LYS A 59 2.26 -1.52 -7.91
N ARG A 60 1.76 -0.46 -8.54
CA ARG A 60 1.54 0.85 -7.93
C ARG A 60 0.19 1.41 -8.37
N CYS A 61 -0.09 2.65 -7.97
CA CYS A 61 -1.29 3.35 -8.38
C CYS A 61 -1.23 3.68 -9.90
N ASP A 62 -1.77 2.79 -10.72
CA ASP A 62 -1.77 2.94 -12.19
C ASP A 62 -2.89 3.87 -12.72
N ILE A 63 -3.85 4.25 -11.86
CA ILE A 63 -5.05 5.01 -12.26
C ILE A 63 -4.70 6.43 -12.75
N HIS A 64 -3.63 7.00 -12.22
CA HIS A 64 -3.07 8.23 -12.78
C HIS A 64 -1.80 7.85 -13.53
N ALA A 65 -1.84 7.90 -14.86
CA ALA A 65 -0.63 7.89 -15.70
C ALA A 65 0.38 9.00 -15.32
N HIS A 66 0.00 9.92 -14.42
CA HIS A 66 0.78 11.06 -13.93
C HIS A 66 0.99 11.04 -12.40
N CYS A 67 0.77 9.91 -11.72
CA CYS A 67 1.09 9.79 -10.30
C CYS A 67 2.62 9.83 -10.11
N GLY A 68 3.18 11.03 -9.91
CA GLY A 68 4.63 11.27 -9.80
C GLY A 68 5.23 12.20 -10.87
N GLU A 69 4.43 12.66 -11.83
CA GLU A 69 4.83 13.77 -12.70
C GLU A 69 4.35 15.08 -12.06
N ASN A 70 5.28 15.92 -11.61
CA ASN A 70 5.01 17.30 -11.21
C ASN A 70 4.47 18.09 -12.42
N ILE A 71 3.18 17.99 -12.70
CA ILE A 71 2.49 18.91 -13.59
C ILE A 71 2.06 20.13 -12.76
N TRP A 72 2.87 21.18 -12.89
CA TRP A 72 2.55 22.55 -12.50
C TRP A 72 1.43 23.13 -13.37
#